data_AF-A0A7J4B7D9-F1
#
_entry.id   AF-A0A7J4B7D9-F1
#
_cell.length_a   1.000
_cell.length_b   1.000
_cell.length_c   1.000
_cell.angle_alpha   90.00
_cell.angle_beta   90.00
_cell.angle_gamma   90.00
#
_symmetry.space_group_name_H-M   'P 1'
#
loop_
_entity.id
_entity.type
_entity.pdbx_description
1 polymer ?
#
loop_
_entity_poly.entity_id
_entity_poly.type
_entity_poly.pdbx_seq_one_letter_code
_entity_poly.pdbx_strand_id
1 'polypeptide(L)' 'FTEETLNSMLDKYFKLRGWNVEKGIPTPEKLKELKLEFAIEEALRRV' A
#
# COMPACT_ATOMS: atom_id res chain seq x y z
N PHE A 1 -19.17 -12.92 -5.58
CA PHE A 1 -18.44 -12.13 -4.58
C PHE A 1 -19.19 -10.83 -4.36
N THR A 2 -19.36 -10.37 -3.12
CA THR A 2 -19.94 -9.05 -2.84
C THR A 2 -18.85 -7.98 -2.85
N GLU A 3 -19.22 -6.73 -3.10
CA GLU A 3 -18.31 -5.58 -3.04
C GLU A 3 -17.66 -5.44 -1.65
N GLU A 4 -18.44 -5.65 -0.59
CA GLU A 4 -17.94 -5.66 0.79
C GLU A 4 -16.87 -6.75 1.02
N THR A 5 -17.11 -7.97 0.50
CA THR A 5 -16.11 -9.05 0.60
C THR A 5 -14.82 -8.67 -0.11
N LEU A 6 -14.93 -8.08 -1.32
CA LEU A 6 -13.79 -7.65 -2.11
C LEU A 6 -12.98 -6.55 -1.40
N ASN A 7 -13.65 -5.53 -0.86
CA ASN A 7 -13.00 -4.45 -0.12
C ASN A 7 -12.28 -4.99 1.12
N SER A 8 -12.90 -5.91 1.86
CA SER A 8 -12.26 -6.54 3.02
C SER A 8 -11.00 -7.34 2.66
N MET A 9 -10.97 -7.96 1.48
CA MET A 9 -9.82 -8.71 0.99
C MET A 9 -8.70 -7.77 0.53
N LEU A 10 -9.07 -6.65 -0.09
CA LEU A 10 -8.13 -5.63 -0.50
C LEU A 10 -7.42 -4.99 0.70
N ASP A 11 -8.15 -4.67 1.76
CA ASP A 11 -7.57 -4.13 3.00
C ASP A 11 -6.58 -5.10 3.63
N LYS A 12 -6.94 -6.40 3.69
CA LYS A 12 -6.06 -7.45 4.20
C LYS A 12 -4.80 -7.57 3.33
N TYR A 13 -4.96 -7.49 2.02
CA TYR A 13 -3.84 -7.53 1.08
C TYR A 13 -2.89 -6.34 1.27
N PHE A 14 -3.42 -5.11 1.41
CA PHE A 14 -2.59 -3.93 1.67
C PHE A 14 -1.83 -4.05 3.00
N LYS A 15 -2.50 -4.49 4.08
CA LYS A 15 -1.82 -4.75 5.37
C LYS A 15 -0.69 -5.77 5.23
N LEU A 16 -0.95 -6.89 4.57
CA LEU A 16 0.04 -7.95 4.36
C LEU A 16 1.25 -7.45 3.56
N ARG A 17 1.03 -6.59 2.57
CA ARG A 17 2.09 -6.03 1.73
C ARG A 17 2.79 -4.83 2.36
N GLY A 18 2.41 -4.38 3.54
CA GLY A 18 2.97 -3.16 4.16
C GLY A 18 2.61 -1.91 3.35
N TRP A 19 1.35 -1.82 2.92
CA TRP A 19 0.80 -0.68 2.19
C TRP A 19 -0.19 0.06 3.10
N ASN A 20 -0.37 1.35 2.83
CA ASN A 20 -1.41 2.14 3.45
C ASN A 20 -2.78 1.68 2.91
N VAL A 21 -3.66 1.23 3.80
CA VAL A 21 -4.97 0.67 3.44
C VAL A 21 -5.89 1.71 2.81
N GLU A 22 -5.90 2.94 3.35
CA GLU A 22 -6.76 4.01 2.87
C GLU A 22 -6.32 4.54 1.51
N LYS A 23 -5.00 4.58 1.28
CA LYS A 23 -4.41 5.18 0.07
C LYS A 23 -4.07 4.18 -1.02
N GLY A 24 -4.01 2.89 -0.68
CA GLY A 24 -3.65 1.82 -1.61
C GLY A 24 -2.22 1.94 -2.16
N ILE A 25 -1.30 2.56 -1.42
CA ILE A 25 0.10 2.75 -1.84
C ILE A 25 1.09 2.11 -0.84
N PRO A 26 2.26 1.62 -1.29
CA PRO A 26 3.31 1.12 -0.40
C PRO A 26 3.75 2.18 0.60
N THR A 27 4.07 1.78 1.84
CA THR A 27 4.70 2.71 2.79
C THR A 27 6.16 2.96 2.44
N PRO A 28 6.75 4.08 2.88
CA PRO A 28 8.17 4.36 2.70
C PRO A 28 9.08 3.23 3.21
N GLU A 29 8.69 2.57 4.32
CA GLU A 29 9.43 1.44 4.89
C GLU A 29 9.44 0.25 3.93
N LYS A 30 8.29 -0.07 3.32
CA LYS A 30 8.23 -1.15 2.33
C LYS A 30 9.03 -0.81 1.07
N LEU A 31 9.05 0.45 0.64
CA LEU A 31 9.87 0.87 -0.50
C LEU A 31 11.37 0.76 -0.21
N LYS A 32 11.82 1.10 1.01
CA LYS A 32 13.22 0.90 1.45
C LYS A 32 13.59 -0.59 1.50
N GLU A 33 12.71 -1.44 2.04
CA GLU A 33 12.91 -2.90 2.07
C GLU A 33 13.13 -3.47 0.66
N LEU A 34 12.39 -2.94 -0.32
CA LEU A 34 12.46 -3.35 -1.73
C LEU A 34 13.57 -2.65 -2.54
N LYS A 35 14.36 -1.76 -1.92
CA LYS A 35 15.39 -0.95 -2.60
C LYS A 35 14.81 -0.08 -3.73
N LEU A 36 13.62 0.47 -3.48
CA LEU A 36 12.88 1.36 -4.38
C LEU A 36 12.84 2.79 -3.80
N GLU A 37 13.92 3.26 -3.21
CA GLU A 37 13.98 4.56 -2.54
C GLU A 37 13.64 5.72 -3.48
N PHE A 38 13.93 5.58 -4.78
CA PHE A 38 13.56 6.54 -5.81
C PHE A 38 12.04 6.79 -5.90
N ALA A 39 11.21 5.84 -5.47
CA ALA A 39 9.75 5.93 -5.52
C ALA A 39 9.15 6.52 -4.24
N ILE A 40 9.94 6.73 -3.18
CA ILE A 40 9.44 7.22 -1.88
C ILE A 40 8.87 8.63 -2.03
N GLU A 41 9.56 9.53 -2.73
CA GLU A 41 9.07 10.89 -2.94
C GLU A 41 7.73 10.91 -3.66
N GLU A 42 7.58 10.08 -4.70
CA GLU A 42 6.31 9.99 -5.44
C GLU A 42 5.20 9.38 -4.60
N ALA A 43 5.50 8.36 -3.80
CA ALA A 43 4.54 7.80 -2.86
C ALA A 43 4.06 8.85 -1.86
N LEU A 44 4.97 9.65 -1.28
CA LEU A 44 4.64 10.72 -0.33
C LEU A 44 3.88 11.88 -0.97
N ARG A 45 4.09 12.17 -2.26
CA ARG A 45 3.29 13.19 -2.98
C ARG A 45 1.81 12.82 -3.14
N ARG A 46 1.49 11.53 -3.09
CA ARG A 46 0.11 11.01 -3.23
C ARG A 46 -0.60 10.85 -1.88
N VAL A 47 0.05 11.25 -0.78
CA VAL A 47 -0.47 11.24 0.58
C VAL A 47 -1.24 12.53 0.85
#